data_AF-A0A377M1A6-F1
#
_entry.id   AF-A0A377M1A6-F1
#
_cell.length_a   1.000
_cell.length_b   1.000
_cell.length_c   1.000
_cell.angle_alpha   90.00
_cell.angle_beta   90.00
_cell.angle_gamma   90.00
#
_symmetry.space_group_name_H-M   'P 1'
#
loop_
_entity.id
_entity.type
_entity.pdbx_description
1 polymer ?
#
loop_
_entity_poly.entity_id
_entity_poly.type
_entity_poly.pdbx_seq_one_letter_code
_entity_poly.pdbx_strand_id
1 'polypeptide(L)'
;MRLGLDAVGFAARAIKSGDGDLLIAGGVESMSRAPFVMAKATAAFQRQAEIFDTTLGWRFVNPLMHQTFGTDSMPETAENVAELLNISRADQDAFALRSQQRTARAQQNGILAQEIVPVLVPGKKGTVTEVSVDEHPRADTTLAQLAALKAPFRKNGVVTAGNASGVNDGAAALIIASEQMALAQGLVPRTRIVAMATAGVEPRLMGLGPVPATRKVLERAGSVLTRWM
;
A
#
# COMPACT_ATOMS: atom_id res chain seq x y z
N MET A 1 2.39 -0.15 -0.98
CA MET A 1 2.60 1.24 -0.50
C MET A 1 4.03 1.55 -0.05
N ARG A 2 4.71 0.72 0.76
CA ARG A 2 6.06 1.02 1.29
C ARG A 2 7.14 1.25 0.21
N LEU A 3 7.21 0.36 -0.79
CA LEU A 3 8.28 0.39 -1.81
C LEU A 3 8.22 1.66 -2.69
N GLY A 4 7.02 2.08 -3.10
CA GLY A 4 6.86 3.31 -3.89
C GLY A 4 7.26 4.57 -3.13
N LEU A 5 6.95 4.64 -1.83
CA LEU A 5 7.37 5.77 -0.99
C LEU A 5 8.88 5.75 -0.72
N ASP A 6 9.48 4.57 -0.49
CA ASP A 6 10.93 4.44 -0.32
C ASP A 6 11.69 4.86 -1.60
N ALA A 7 11.15 4.58 -2.80
CA ALA A 7 11.71 5.04 -4.08
C ALA A 7 11.81 6.58 -4.16
N VAL A 8 10.76 7.28 -3.73
CA VAL A 8 10.77 8.75 -3.63
C VAL A 8 11.86 9.21 -2.65
N GLY A 9 12.03 8.51 -1.55
CA GLY A 9 13.09 8.80 -0.58
C GLY A 9 14.50 8.55 -1.07
N PHE A 10 14.71 7.52 -1.90
CA PHE A 10 16.00 7.31 -2.56
C PHE A 10 16.30 8.42 -3.56
N ALA A 11 15.33 8.80 -4.40
CA ALA A 11 15.51 9.91 -5.34
C ALA A 11 15.84 11.22 -4.62
N ALA A 12 15.12 11.54 -3.55
CA ALA A 12 15.37 12.73 -2.74
C ALA A 12 16.77 12.72 -2.10
N ARG A 13 17.24 11.56 -1.63
CA ARG A 13 18.58 11.41 -1.04
C ARG A 13 19.68 11.56 -2.10
N ALA A 14 19.52 10.94 -3.26
CA ALA A 14 20.47 11.06 -4.38
C ALA A 14 20.62 12.50 -4.84
N ILE A 15 19.51 13.24 -4.94
CA ILE A 15 19.56 14.68 -5.26
C ILE A 15 20.25 15.46 -4.16
N LYS A 16 19.93 15.17 -2.90
CA LYS A 16 20.55 15.86 -1.77
C LYS A 16 22.06 15.58 -1.64
N SER A 17 22.53 14.41 -2.04
CA SER A 17 23.97 14.06 -2.04
C SER A 17 24.72 14.59 -3.26
N GLY A 18 24.03 15.09 -4.28
CA GLY A 18 24.64 15.54 -5.53
C GLY A 18 24.92 14.43 -6.54
N ASP A 19 24.35 13.23 -6.33
CA ASP A 19 24.53 12.07 -7.23
C ASP A 19 23.58 12.12 -8.45
N GLY A 20 22.66 13.07 -8.49
CA GLY A 20 21.78 13.32 -9.61
C GLY A 20 20.89 14.55 -9.40
N ASP A 21 20.31 15.08 -10.47
CA ASP A 21 19.54 16.33 -10.43
C ASP A 21 18.07 16.18 -10.85
N LEU A 22 17.75 15.10 -11.56
CA LEU A 22 16.41 14.79 -12.07
C LEU A 22 16.25 13.27 -12.11
N LEU A 23 15.26 12.76 -11.40
CA LEU A 23 14.97 11.33 -11.29
C LEU A 23 13.47 11.07 -11.42
N ILE A 24 13.12 9.88 -11.90
CA ILE A 24 11.75 9.35 -11.82
C ILE A 24 11.70 8.37 -10.65
N ALA A 25 10.74 8.55 -9.76
CA ALA A 25 10.51 7.66 -8.63
C ALA A 25 9.06 7.18 -8.62
N GLY A 26 8.82 5.91 -8.32
CA GLY A 26 7.49 5.35 -8.38
C GLY A 26 7.42 3.92 -7.88
N GLY A 27 6.29 3.28 -8.11
CA GLY A 27 6.07 1.87 -7.83
C GLY A 27 5.00 1.31 -8.75
N VAL A 28 5.07 0.00 -8.98
CA VAL A 28 4.09 -0.78 -9.73
C VAL A 28 3.86 -2.09 -8.99
N GLU A 29 2.62 -2.56 -9.01
CA GLU A 29 2.25 -3.89 -8.55
C GLU A 29 1.17 -4.44 -9.50
N SER A 30 1.31 -5.71 -9.89
CA SER A 30 0.25 -6.44 -10.57
C SER A 30 -0.01 -7.74 -9.84
N MET A 31 -0.82 -7.65 -8.79
CA MET A 31 -1.15 -8.78 -7.94
C MET A 31 -2.01 -9.80 -8.68
N SER A 32 -2.87 -9.39 -9.62
CA SER A 32 -3.67 -10.32 -10.45
C SER A 32 -2.82 -11.22 -11.33
N ARG A 33 -1.56 -10.82 -11.61
CA ARG A 33 -0.62 -11.53 -12.48
C ARG A 33 0.55 -12.12 -11.71
N ALA A 34 0.47 -12.15 -10.38
CA ALA A 34 1.50 -12.74 -9.55
C ALA A 34 1.65 -14.23 -9.87
N PRO A 35 2.87 -14.73 -10.14
CA PRO A 35 3.06 -16.13 -10.52
C PRO A 35 2.92 -17.07 -9.33
N PHE A 36 2.77 -18.35 -9.62
CA PHE A 36 3.09 -19.40 -8.64
C PHE A 36 4.60 -19.67 -8.62
N VAL A 37 5.11 -20.08 -7.47
CA VAL A 37 6.54 -20.41 -7.29
C VAL A 37 6.71 -21.77 -6.60
N MET A 38 7.77 -22.49 -6.97
CA MET A 38 8.10 -23.80 -6.44
C MET A 38 9.59 -23.87 -6.13
N ALA A 39 9.96 -24.47 -5.00
CA ALA A 39 11.37 -24.68 -4.66
C ALA A 39 12.02 -25.70 -5.59
N LYS A 40 13.34 -25.60 -5.77
CA LYS A 40 14.12 -26.66 -6.41
C LYS A 40 14.09 -27.91 -5.55
N ALA A 41 14.17 -29.08 -6.19
CA ALA A 41 14.41 -30.32 -5.49
C ALA A 41 15.78 -30.28 -4.77
N THR A 42 15.85 -30.75 -3.53
CA THR A 42 17.08 -30.81 -2.74
C THR A 42 17.80 -32.15 -2.89
N ALA A 43 17.14 -33.15 -3.48
CA ALA A 43 17.72 -34.46 -3.78
C ALA A 43 17.13 -35.04 -5.08
N ALA A 44 17.87 -35.97 -5.71
CA ALA A 44 17.36 -36.73 -6.83
C ALA A 44 16.10 -37.52 -6.42
N PHE A 45 15.12 -37.58 -7.33
CA PHE A 45 13.86 -38.31 -7.13
C PHE A 45 13.00 -37.85 -5.93
N GLN A 46 13.14 -36.58 -5.49
CA GLN A 46 12.26 -35.99 -4.47
C GLN A 46 10.80 -36.04 -4.93
N ARG A 47 9.91 -36.56 -4.06
CA ARG A 47 8.48 -36.80 -4.39
C ARG A 47 7.52 -35.73 -3.87
N GLN A 48 7.99 -34.87 -2.97
CA GLN A 48 7.19 -33.77 -2.43
C GLN A 48 7.55 -32.47 -3.14
N ALA A 49 6.55 -31.82 -3.72
CA ALA A 49 6.65 -30.49 -4.29
C ALA A 49 5.57 -29.61 -3.66
N GLU A 50 5.96 -28.40 -3.26
CA GLU A 50 5.05 -27.38 -2.78
C GLU A 50 5.06 -26.19 -3.74
N ILE A 51 3.87 -25.74 -4.09
CA ILE A 51 3.65 -24.59 -4.96
C ILE A 51 3.01 -23.50 -4.11
N PHE A 52 3.60 -22.31 -4.14
CA PHE A 52 3.11 -21.15 -3.41
C PHE A 52 2.55 -20.11 -4.36
N ASP A 53 1.42 -19.53 -4.01
CA ASP A 53 0.91 -18.32 -4.63
C ASP A 53 1.77 -17.11 -4.19
N THR A 54 2.17 -16.26 -5.13
CA THR A 54 2.92 -15.04 -4.81
C THR A 54 2.06 -13.79 -4.68
N THR A 55 0.75 -13.89 -4.97
CA THR A 55 -0.23 -12.79 -4.89
C THR A 55 -0.13 -12.07 -3.55
N LEU A 56 -0.19 -12.80 -2.43
CA LEU A 56 -0.03 -12.22 -1.10
C LEU A 56 0.37 -13.30 -0.08
N GLY A 57 1.06 -12.88 0.98
CA GLY A 57 1.25 -13.68 2.18
C GLY A 57 2.59 -14.41 2.27
N TRP A 58 2.73 -15.16 3.36
CA TRP A 58 3.93 -15.91 3.69
C TRP A 58 4.12 -17.10 2.76
N ARG A 59 5.37 -17.30 2.31
CA ARG A 59 5.80 -18.40 1.44
C ARG A 59 7.26 -18.70 1.70
N PHE A 60 7.69 -19.93 1.48
CA PHE A 60 9.05 -20.39 1.84
C PHE A 60 9.44 -19.96 3.27
N VAL A 61 8.53 -20.19 4.22
CA VAL A 61 8.68 -19.71 5.59
C VAL A 61 9.94 -20.30 6.21
N ASN A 62 10.83 -19.43 6.69
CA ASN A 62 11.98 -19.84 7.47
C ASN A 62 11.49 -20.31 8.87
N PRO A 63 11.81 -21.54 9.31
CA PRO A 63 11.41 -22.04 10.62
C PRO A 63 11.84 -21.13 11.78
N LEU A 64 13.02 -20.51 11.71
CA LEU A 64 13.51 -19.58 12.73
C LEU A 64 12.70 -18.28 12.75
N MET A 65 12.22 -17.80 11.59
CA MET A 65 11.31 -16.64 11.54
C MET A 65 10.00 -16.97 12.26
N HIS A 66 9.40 -18.11 11.95
CA HIS A 66 8.15 -18.52 12.57
C HIS A 66 8.29 -18.72 14.09
N GLN A 67 9.37 -19.37 14.54
CA GLN A 67 9.62 -19.60 15.97
C GLN A 67 9.91 -18.31 16.74
N THR A 68 10.65 -17.38 16.14
CA THR A 68 11.11 -16.16 16.85
C THR A 68 10.06 -15.05 16.81
N PHE A 69 9.40 -14.85 15.67
CA PHE A 69 8.55 -13.68 15.42
C PHE A 69 7.13 -14.03 14.96
N GLY A 70 6.84 -15.31 14.70
CA GLY A 70 5.60 -15.75 14.08
C GLY A 70 5.55 -15.51 12.57
N THR A 71 4.46 -15.95 11.96
CA THR A 71 4.14 -15.69 10.54
C THR A 71 2.67 -15.34 10.40
N ASP A 72 2.20 -14.44 11.26
CA ASP A 72 0.85 -13.89 11.19
C ASP A 72 0.63 -13.28 9.80
N SER A 73 -0.48 -13.63 9.16
CA SER A 73 -0.94 -12.97 7.95
C SER A 73 -1.29 -11.51 8.23
N MET A 74 -1.34 -10.67 7.18
CA MET A 74 -1.66 -9.25 7.36
C MET A 74 -3.00 -9.03 8.09
N PRO A 75 -4.10 -9.74 7.76
CA PRO A 75 -5.34 -9.62 8.53
C PRO A 75 -5.19 -10.03 10.01
N GLU A 76 -4.41 -11.07 10.32
CA GLU A 76 -4.15 -11.46 11.72
C GLU A 76 -3.36 -10.39 12.48
N THR A 77 -2.41 -9.70 11.84
CA THR A 77 -1.74 -8.56 12.48
C THR A 77 -2.69 -7.38 12.71
N ALA A 78 -3.68 -7.17 11.84
CA ALA A 78 -4.71 -6.15 12.03
C ALA A 78 -5.62 -6.50 13.22
N GLU A 79 -5.99 -7.77 13.37
CA GLU A 79 -6.71 -8.26 14.56
C GLU A 79 -5.87 -8.08 15.84
N ASN A 80 -4.57 -8.37 15.81
CA ASN A 80 -3.67 -8.13 16.95
C ASN A 80 -3.67 -6.65 17.37
N VAL A 81 -3.62 -5.73 16.40
CA VAL A 81 -3.65 -4.29 16.68
C VAL A 81 -5.01 -3.86 17.21
N ALA A 82 -6.10 -4.37 16.64
CA ALA A 82 -7.45 -4.06 17.08
C ALA A 82 -7.68 -4.53 18.53
N GLU A 83 -7.21 -5.73 18.87
CA GLU A 83 -7.24 -6.27 20.23
C GLU A 83 -6.39 -5.43 21.19
N LEU A 84 -5.12 -5.16 20.82
CA LEU A 84 -4.19 -4.38 21.66
C LEU A 84 -4.72 -2.98 22.00
N LEU A 85 -5.37 -2.33 21.05
CA LEU A 85 -5.87 -0.95 21.17
C LEU A 85 -7.37 -0.85 21.44
N ASN A 86 -8.06 -1.98 21.64
CA ASN A 86 -9.51 -2.05 21.83
C ASN A 86 -10.31 -1.33 20.72
N ILE A 87 -9.90 -1.49 19.46
CA ILE A 87 -10.57 -0.87 18.30
C ILE A 87 -11.78 -1.72 17.93
N SER A 88 -12.97 -1.18 18.20
CA SER A 88 -14.22 -1.90 17.99
C SER A 88 -14.51 -2.19 16.51
N ARG A 89 -15.28 -3.24 16.24
CA ARG A 89 -15.83 -3.54 14.90
C ARG A 89 -16.63 -2.35 14.34
N ALA A 90 -17.43 -1.71 15.19
CA ALA A 90 -18.26 -0.57 14.79
C ALA A 90 -17.40 0.60 14.29
N ASP A 91 -16.28 0.90 14.96
CA ASP A 91 -15.38 1.97 14.55
C ASP A 91 -14.66 1.65 13.23
N GLN A 92 -14.26 0.39 13.04
CA GLN A 92 -13.63 -0.08 11.79
C GLN A 92 -14.60 0.04 10.61
N ASP A 93 -15.84 -0.43 10.76
CA ASP A 93 -16.86 -0.33 9.72
C ASP A 93 -17.26 1.13 9.44
N ALA A 94 -17.37 1.96 10.49
CA ALA A 94 -17.62 3.38 10.31
C ALA A 94 -16.47 4.09 9.58
N PHE A 95 -15.22 3.71 9.85
CA PHE A 95 -14.05 4.20 9.11
C PHE A 95 -14.09 3.77 7.64
N ALA A 96 -14.38 2.50 7.37
CA ALA A 96 -14.50 1.98 6.02
C ALA A 96 -15.60 2.68 5.22
N LEU A 97 -16.77 2.91 5.83
CA LEU A 97 -17.87 3.65 5.21
C LEU A 97 -17.45 5.08 4.83
N ARG A 98 -16.79 5.81 5.74
CA ARG A 98 -16.29 7.15 5.46
C ARG A 98 -15.27 7.15 4.31
N SER A 99 -14.44 6.12 4.23
CA SER A 99 -13.50 5.94 3.12
C SER A 99 -14.24 5.83 1.79
N GLN A 100 -15.21 4.92 1.69
CA GLN A 100 -16.03 4.71 0.48
C GLN A 100 -16.76 5.99 0.05
N GLN A 101 -17.39 6.68 1.00
CA GLN A 101 -18.11 7.94 0.74
C GLN A 101 -17.18 9.05 0.22
N ARG A 102 -15.99 9.19 0.82
CA ARG A 102 -15.00 10.20 0.38
C ARG A 102 -14.47 9.89 -1.00
N THR A 103 -14.15 8.63 -1.30
CA THR A 103 -13.67 8.22 -2.62
C THR A 103 -14.74 8.41 -3.69
N ALA A 104 -15.99 8.01 -3.42
CA ALA A 104 -17.10 8.24 -4.34
C ALA A 104 -17.28 9.74 -4.65
N ARG A 105 -17.21 10.60 -3.63
CA ARG A 105 -17.26 12.06 -3.83
C ARG A 105 -16.07 12.59 -4.63
N ALA A 106 -14.86 12.08 -4.38
CA ALA A 106 -13.65 12.48 -5.10
C ALA A 106 -13.69 12.08 -6.58
N GLN A 107 -14.25 10.90 -6.89
CA GLN A 107 -14.51 10.46 -8.26
C GLN A 107 -15.55 11.35 -8.94
N GLN A 108 -16.70 11.57 -8.29
CA GLN A 108 -17.79 12.42 -8.82
C GLN A 108 -17.34 13.87 -9.08
N ASN A 109 -16.49 14.41 -8.21
CA ASN A 109 -15.97 15.77 -8.34
C ASN A 109 -14.76 15.87 -9.28
N GLY A 110 -14.33 14.78 -9.91
CA GLY A 110 -13.19 14.76 -10.84
C GLY A 110 -11.82 15.01 -10.19
N ILE A 111 -11.69 14.86 -8.88
CA ILE A 111 -10.40 15.03 -8.18
C ILE A 111 -9.43 13.92 -8.58
N LEU A 112 -9.88 12.66 -8.55
CA LEU A 112 -9.02 11.52 -8.92
C LEU A 112 -8.66 11.53 -10.42
N ALA A 113 -9.54 12.05 -11.27
CA ALA A 113 -9.27 12.16 -12.70
C ALA A 113 -8.07 13.09 -13.02
N GLN A 114 -7.67 13.99 -12.12
CA GLN A 114 -6.51 14.86 -12.31
C GLN A 114 -5.16 14.14 -12.15
N GLU A 115 -5.14 13.00 -11.46
CA GLU A 115 -3.94 12.21 -11.19
C GLU A 115 -3.88 10.88 -11.95
N ILE A 116 -4.97 10.51 -12.63
CA ILE A 116 -5.05 9.27 -13.42
C ILE A 116 -4.66 9.53 -14.87
N VAL A 117 -3.71 8.75 -15.37
CA VAL A 117 -3.43 8.62 -16.81
C VAL A 117 -4.20 7.39 -17.33
N PRO A 118 -5.10 7.52 -18.31
CA PRO A 118 -5.84 6.39 -18.85
C PRO A 118 -4.94 5.28 -19.41
N VAL A 119 -5.31 4.04 -19.12
CA VAL A 119 -4.65 2.84 -19.65
C VAL A 119 -5.50 2.26 -20.78
N LEU A 120 -4.94 2.21 -21.99
CA LEU A 120 -5.59 1.62 -23.15
C LEU A 120 -5.28 0.12 -23.21
N VAL A 121 -6.31 -0.72 -23.06
CA VAL A 121 -6.22 -2.19 -23.08
C VAL A 121 -6.68 -2.71 -24.44
N PRO A 122 -5.77 -3.26 -25.26
CA PRO A 122 -6.13 -3.87 -26.53
C PRO A 122 -6.95 -5.14 -26.32
N GLY A 123 -8.16 -5.16 -26.89
CA GLY A 123 -9.05 -6.30 -26.94
C GLY A 123 -8.93 -7.07 -28.25
N LYS A 124 -9.81 -8.06 -28.42
CA LYS A 124 -9.89 -8.85 -29.66
C LYS A 124 -10.41 -7.97 -30.82
N LYS A 125 -10.00 -8.30 -32.05
CA LYS A 125 -10.47 -7.66 -33.29
C LYS A 125 -10.28 -6.13 -33.31
N GLY A 126 -9.21 -5.62 -32.69
CA GLY A 126 -8.89 -4.19 -32.70
C GLY A 126 -9.74 -3.32 -31.78
N THR A 127 -10.60 -3.92 -30.94
CA THR A 127 -11.27 -3.17 -29.86
C THR A 127 -10.23 -2.66 -28.87
N VAL A 128 -10.43 -1.45 -28.32
CA VAL A 128 -9.58 -0.90 -27.27
C VAL A 128 -10.48 -0.47 -26.13
N THR A 129 -10.24 -0.99 -24.93
CA THR A 129 -10.94 -0.58 -23.72
C THR A 129 -10.07 0.41 -22.98
N GLU A 130 -10.59 1.61 -22.74
CA GLU A 130 -9.92 2.57 -21.88
C GLU A 130 -10.27 2.31 -20.42
N VAL A 131 -9.26 2.24 -19.56
CA VAL A 131 -9.39 2.18 -18.11
C VAL A 131 -8.87 3.50 -17.53
N SER A 132 -9.80 4.35 -17.07
CA SER A 132 -9.52 5.70 -16.57
C SER A 132 -10.18 6.02 -15.22
N VAL A 133 -10.78 5.03 -14.57
CA VAL A 133 -11.49 5.17 -13.29
C VAL A 133 -11.09 4.02 -12.36
N ASP A 134 -10.81 4.32 -11.09
CA ASP A 134 -10.57 3.28 -10.08
C ASP A 134 -11.79 2.37 -9.91
N GLU A 135 -11.59 1.07 -10.03
CA GLU A 135 -12.67 0.07 -10.03
C GLU A 135 -13.04 -0.47 -8.64
N HIS A 136 -12.14 -0.34 -7.66
CA HIS A 136 -12.33 -0.93 -6.33
C HIS A 136 -13.35 -0.23 -5.42
N PRO A 137 -13.57 1.11 -5.51
CA PRO A 137 -14.57 1.80 -4.69
C PRO A 137 -15.99 1.23 -4.89
N ARG A 138 -16.73 1.14 -3.79
CA ARG A 138 -18.10 0.61 -3.71
C ARG A 138 -19.00 1.72 -3.20
N ALA A 139 -19.45 2.59 -4.11
CA ALA A 139 -20.16 3.82 -3.76
C ALA A 139 -21.49 3.59 -3.03
N ASP A 140 -22.09 2.42 -3.19
CA ASP A 140 -23.34 1.98 -2.57
C ASP A 140 -23.15 1.33 -1.17
N THR A 141 -21.92 1.33 -0.64
CA THR A 141 -21.62 0.75 0.69
C THR A 141 -22.47 1.40 1.78
N THR A 142 -23.14 0.57 2.57
CA THR A 142 -23.90 0.96 3.76
C THR A 142 -23.32 0.34 5.04
N LEU A 143 -23.59 0.98 6.18
CA LEU A 143 -23.15 0.44 7.47
C LEU A 143 -23.78 -0.94 7.77
N ALA A 144 -25.04 -1.15 7.35
CA ALA A 144 -25.73 -2.43 7.53
C ALA A 144 -25.06 -3.56 6.72
N GLN A 145 -24.66 -3.29 5.47
CA GLN A 145 -23.91 -4.25 4.66
C GLN A 145 -22.56 -4.57 5.31
N LEU A 146 -21.82 -3.56 5.79
CA LEU A 146 -20.54 -3.77 6.47
C LEU A 146 -20.70 -4.60 7.74
N ALA A 147 -21.68 -4.28 8.60
CA ALA A 147 -21.93 -5.00 9.84
C ALA A 147 -22.32 -6.48 9.61
N ALA A 148 -22.99 -6.79 8.49
CA ALA A 148 -23.37 -8.16 8.13
C ALA A 148 -22.19 -9.04 7.66
N LEU A 149 -21.03 -8.44 7.36
CA LEU A 149 -19.86 -9.20 6.90
C LEU A 149 -19.26 -10.05 8.00
N LYS A 150 -18.88 -11.28 7.63
CA LYS A 150 -18.12 -12.21 8.48
C LYS A 150 -16.67 -11.73 8.60
N ALA A 151 -16.04 -12.06 9.72
CA ALA A 151 -14.60 -11.90 9.94
C ALA A 151 -13.92 -13.27 9.73
N PRO A 152 -13.46 -13.60 8.51
CA PRO A 152 -12.95 -14.95 8.20
C PRO A 152 -11.56 -15.21 8.77
N PHE A 153 -10.83 -14.16 9.18
CA PHE A 153 -9.41 -14.26 9.53
C PHE A 153 -9.17 -14.72 10.96
N ARG A 154 -10.14 -14.53 11.86
CA ARG A 154 -10.06 -14.93 13.26
C ARG A 154 -11.45 -15.25 13.79
N LYS A 155 -11.59 -16.32 14.57
CA LYS A 155 -12.83 -16.59 15.28
C LYS A 155 -13.14 -15.44 16.24
N ASN A 156 -14.35 -14.87 16.15
CA ASN A 156 -14.76 -13.65 16.86
C ASN A 156 -13.89 -12.42 16.53
N GLY A 157 -13.28 -12.40 15.35
CA GLY A 157 -12.50 -11.27 14.86
C GLY A 157 -13.36 -10.07 14.48
N VAL A 158 -12.69 -8.92 14.31
CA VAL A 158 -13.30 -7.65 13.94
C VAL A 158 -12.92 -7.19 12.52
N VAL A 159 -11.94 -7.84 11.89
CA VAL A 159 -11.47 -7.53 10.54
C VAL A 159 -12.28 -8.31 9.51
N THR A 160 -12.78 -7.61 8.50
CA THR A 160 -13.61 -8.17 7.41
C THR A 160 -13.13 -7.67 6.05
N ALA A 161 -13.61 -8.28 4.98
CA ALA A 161 -13.36 -7.79 3.62
C ALA A 161 -13.94 -6.37 3.36
N GLY A 162 -14.87 -5.90 4.19
CA GLY A 162 -15.46 -4.57 4.06
C GLY A 162 -14.63 -3.47 4.70
N ASN A 163 -13.85 -3.81 5.73
CA ASN A 163 -13.02 -2.87 6.50
C ASN A 163 -11.50 -3.10 6.32
N ALA A 164 -11.11 -4.01 5.44
CA ALA A 164 -9.76 -4.19 4.92
C ALA A 164 -9.66 -3.77 3.45
N SER A 165 -8.44 -3.46 2.98
CA SER A 165 -8.18 -3.21 1.56
C SER A 165 -8.21 -4.50 0.74
N GLY A 166 -8.50 -4.38 -0.56
CA GLY A 166 -8.39 -5.48 -1.50
C GLY A 166 -6.97 -5.78 -1.96
N VAL A 167 -6.90 -6.72 -2.89
CA VAL A 167 -5.76 -7.01 -3.76
C VAL A 167 -6.01 -6.26 -5.07
N ASN A 168 -5.03 -5.47 -5.54
CA ASN A 168 -5.23 -4.53 -6.65
C ASN A 168 -4.01 -4.48 -7.56
N ASP A 169 -4.24 -4.03 -8.80
CA ASP A 169 -3.20 -3.73 -9.78
C ASP A 169 -3.06 -2.22 -9.95
N GLY A 170 -1.85 -1.72 -10.13
CA GLY A 170 -1.64 -0.29 -10.38
C GLY A 170 -0.18 0.14 -10.44
N ALA A 171 0.05 1.32 -10.99
CA ALA A 171 1.36 1.98 -11.01
C ALA A 171 1.20 3.48 -10.73
N ALA A 172 2.20 4.07 -10.09
CA ALA A 172 2.30 5.51 -9.87
C ALA A 172 3.76 5.94 -9.97
N ALA A 173 4.02 7.13 -10.55
CA ALA A 173 5.35 7.69 -10.69
C ALA A 173 5.32 9.21 -10.53
N LEU A 174 6.45 9.76 -10.09
CA LEU A 174 6.69 11.18 -9.86
C LEU A 174 8.03 11.56 -10.49
N ILE A 175 8.09 12.76 -11.05
CA ILE A 175 9.36 13.43 -11.40
C ILE A 175 9.84 14.15 -10.14
N ILE A 176 11.05 13.82 -9.70
CA ILE A 176 11.72 14.45 -8.57
C ILE A 176 12.97 15.14 -9.10
N ALA A 177 13.15 16.43 -8.78
CA ALA A 177 14.26 17.22 -9.29
C ALA A 177 14.86 18.12 -8.20
N SER A 178 16.13 18.48 -8.36
CA SER A 178 16.68 19.64 -7.66
C SER A 178 15.97 20.90 -8.13
N GLU A 179 15.86 21.91 -7.26
CA GLU A 179 15.16 23.16 -7.61
C GLU A 179 15.84 23.85 -8.80
N GLN A 180 17.17 23.88 -8.82
CA GLN A 180 17.95 24.41 -9.94
C GLN A 180 17.63 23.68 -11.25
N MET A 181 17.61 22.34 -11.23
CA MET A 181 17.30 21.55 -12.43
C MET A 181 15.86 21.73 -12.88
N ALA A 182 14.90 21.74 -11.95
CA ALA A 182 13.50 21.98 -12.28
C ALA A 182 13.32 23.32 -13.02
N LEU A 183 13.93 24.39 -12.51
CA LEU A 183 13.88 25.71 -13.13
C LEU A 183 14.61 25.75 -14.48
N ALA A 184 15.79 25.11 -14.59
CA ALA A 184 16.54 25.03 -15.84
C ALA A 184 15.77 24.30 -16.95
N GLN A 185 14.93 23.33 -16.59
CA GLN A 185 14.07 22.58 -17.51
C GLN A 185 12.69 23.23 -17.73
N GLY A 186 12.43 24.41 -17.15
CA GLY A 186 11.13 25.09 -17.26
C GLY A 186 9.98 24.35 -16.56
N LEU A 187 10.28 23.46 -15.61
CA LEU A 187 9.27 22.75 -14.82
C LEU A 187 8.73 23.65 -13.70
N VAL A 188 7.48 23.42 -13.30
CA VAL A 188 6.84 24.10 -12.16
C VAL A 188 6.85 23.17 -10.95
N PRO A 189 7.68 23.43 -9.91
CA PRO A 189 7.69 22.62 -8.70
C PRO A 189 6.34 22.68 -7.98
N ARG A 190 5.71 21.54 -7.72
CA ARG A 190 4.42 21.46 -7.01
C ARG A 190 4.56 21.39 -5.49
N THR A 191 5.56 20.67 -5.01
CA THR A 191 5.81 20.44 -3.58
C THR A 191 7.30 20.22 -3.33
N ARG A 192 7.72 20.25 -2.06
CA ARG A 192 9.09 19.99 -1.62
C ARG A 192 9.14 18.81 -0.67
N ILE A 193 10.09 17.91 -0.89
CA ILE A 193 10.37 16.81 0.07
C ILE A 193 11.20 17.39 1.22
N VAL A 194 10.56 17.59 2.37
CA VAL A 194 11.21 18.20 3.55
C VAL A 194 12.06 17.19 4.32
N ALA A 195 11.50 16.01 4.61
CA ALA A 195 12.17 14.96 5.34
C ALA A 195 11.54 13.60 5.03
N MET A 196 12.32 12.53 5.21
CA MET A 196 11.84 11.16 5.18
C MET A 196 12.42 10.35 6.33
N ALA A 197 11.65 9.43 6.87
CA ALA A 197 12.08 8.54 7.93
C ALA A 197 11.46 7.15 7.80
N THR A 198 12.21 6.16 8.26
CA THR A 198 11.78 4.76 8.38
C THR A 198 12.00 4.31 9.82
N ALA A 199 11.10 3.46 10.30
CA ALA A 199 11.15 2.85 11.62
C ALA A 199 10.66 1.40 11.54
N GLY A 200 11.18 0.53 12.40
CA GLY A 200 10.72 -0.84 12.57
C GLY A 200 9.77 -0.95 13.78
N VAL A 201 8.91 -1.95 13.74
CA VAL A 201 8.03 -2.39 14.83
C VAL A 201 8.01 -3.92 14.84
N GLU A 202 7.45 -4.51 15.90
CA GLU A 202 7.20 -5.94 15.97
C GLU A 202 6.38 -6.44 14.76
N PRO A 203 6.77 -7.53 14.07
CA PRO A 203 6.09 -8.02 12.88
C PRO A 203 4.59 -8.26 13.10
N ARG A 204 4.23 -8.81 14.27
CA ARG A 204 2.83 -9.09 14.63
C ARG A 204 1.96 -7.84 14.83
N LEU A 205 2.57 -6.66 14.92
CA LEU A 205 1.92 -5.35 15.07
C LEU A 205 2.29 -4.40 13.93
N MET A 206 2.62 -4.93 12.75
CA MET A 206 3.15 -4.14 11.63
C MET A 206 2.27 -2.94 11.23
N GLY A 207 0.96 -3.01 11.47
CA GLY A 207 0.01 -1.90 11.25
C GLY A 207 0.32 -0.63 12.06
N LEU A 208 1.12 -0.73 13.14
CA LEU A 208 1.58 0.40 13.94
C LEU A 208 2.87 1.05 13.43
N GLY A 209 3.49 0.51 12.37
CA GLY A 209 4.71 1.05 11.76
C GLY A 209 4.68 2.56 11.47
N PRO A 210 3.55 3.16 11.02
CA PRO A 210 3.45 4.61 10.82
C PRO A 210 3.66 5.45 12.09
N VAL A 211 3.40 4.93 13.29
CA VAL A 211 3.50 5.70 14.54
C VAL A 211 4.94 6.17 14.80
N PRO A 212 5.96 5.28 14.94
CA PRO A 212 7.34 5.72 15.13
C PRO A 212 7.94 6.39 13.89
N ALA A 213 7.53 6.00 12.68
CA ALA A 213 8.00 6.63 11.45
C ALA A 213 7.57 8.10 11.37
N THR A 214 6.31 8.40 11.70
CA THR A 214 5.76 9.76 11.71
C THR A 214 6.41 10.63 12.79
N ARG A 215 6.59 10.10 14.00
CA ARG A 215 7.30 10.82 15.07
C ARG A 215 8.72 11.22 14.63
N LYS A 216 9.45 10.27 14.06
CA LYS A 216 10.83 10.48 13.59
C LYS A 216 10.92 11.46 12.41
N VAL A 217 9.97 11.45 11.48
CA VAL A 217 10.00 12.40 10.34
C VAL A 217 9.64 13.81 10.78
N LEU A 218 8.69 13.97 11.72
CA LEU A 218 8.32 15.26 12.29
C LEU A 218 9.49 15.90 13.05
N GLU A 219 10.19 15.12 13.87
CA GLU A 219 11.41 15.56 14.56
C GLU A 219 12.48 16.02 13.57
N ARG A 220 12.77 15.22 12.54
CA ARG A 220 13.73 15.58 11.47
C ARG A 220 13.33 16.85 10.71
N ALA A 221 12.04 17.07 10.53
CA ALA A 221 11.50 18.23 9.84
C ALA A 221 11.40 19.47 10.75
N GLY A 222 11.68 19.35 12.06
CA GLY A 222 11.43 20.43 13.02
C GLY A 222 9.96 20.85 13.07
N SER A 223 9.04 19.89 13.00
CA SER A 223 7.59 20.12 12.86
C SER A 223 6.78 19.35 13.90
N VAL A 224 5.49 19.69 14.01
CA VAL A 224 4.52 19.02 14.90
C VAL A 224 3.27 18.64 14.10
N LEU A 225 2.57 17.58 14.54
CA LEU A 225 1.43 17.03 13.80
C LEU A 225 0.30 18.05 13.60
N THR A 226 0.03 18.88 14.62
CA THR A 226 -1.03 19.89 14.61
C THR A 226 -0.75 21.08 13.69
N ARG A 227 0.47 21.22 13.15
CA ARG A 227 0.82 22.32 12.24
C ARG A 227 0.25 22.11 10.82
N TRP A 228 -0.30 20.95 10.53
CA TRP A 228 -0.75 20.52 9.20
C TRP A 228 -2.24 20.13 9.13
N MET A 229 -3.00 20.30 10.22
CA MET A 229 -4.47 20.20 10.25
C MET A 229 -5.07 21.59 10.18
#